data_AF-A0AAD9TYX7-F1
#
_entry.id   AF-A0AAD9TYX7-F1
#
_cell.length_a   1.000
_cell.length_b   1.000
_cell.length_c   1.000
_cell.angle_alpha   90.00
_cell.angle_beta   90.00
_cell.angle_gamma   90.00
#
_symmetry.space_group_name_H-M   'P 1'
#
loop_
_entity.id
_entity.type
_entity.pdbx_description
1 polymer ?
#
loop_
_entity_poly.entity_id
_entity_poly.type
_entity_poly.pdbx_seq_one_letter_code
_entity_poly.pdbx_strand_id
1 'polypeptide(L)'
;MDLIMGEKFGRWGVNVSHLQFADDTIVFLQSRSDYLLNLKRILRCFELSSSLTINFHKSCIVRVRKNEAIEACWVDLFKCRKVTLPLQYLGLPFGNR
;
A
#
# COMPACT_ATOMS: atom_id res chain seq x y z
N MET A 1 20.01 0.89 5.47
CA MET A 1 18.94 -0.04 5.07
C MET A 1 17.64 0.72 5.11
N ASP A 2 16.94 0.83 3.99
CA ASP A 2 15.67 1.55 3.93
C ASP A 2 14.53 0.70 4.52
N LEU A 3 13.64 1.31 5.30
CA LEU A 3 12.50 0.61 5.92
C LEU A 3 11.48 0.14 4.88
N ILE A 4 11.19 0.99 3.90
CA ILE A 4 10.37 0.71 2.73
C ILE A 4 10.96 1.44 1.53
N MET A 5 10.76 0.90 0.32
CA MET A 5 11.13 1.57 -0.93
C MET A 5 9.90 1.68 -1.83
N GLY A 6 9.72 2.87 -2.40
CA GLY A 6 8.68 3.14 -3.40
C GLY A 6 8.92 2.45 -4.74
N GLU A 7 8.03 2.72 -5.67
CA GLU A 7 8.12 2.24 -7.05
C GLU A 7 8.46 3.40 -7.99
N LYS A 8 9.17 3.10 -9.07
CA LYS A 8 9.49 4.09 -10.11
C LYS A 8 8.33 4.26 -11.08
N PHE A 9 7.86 5.49 -11.26
CA PHE A 9 6.77 5.85 -12.16
C PHE A 9 7.20 6.84 -13.24
N GLY A 10 6.50 6.77 -14.38
CA GLY A 10 6.65 7.70 -15.50
C GLY A 10 7.96 7.54 -16.28
N ARG A 11 8.10 8.34 -17.35
CA ARG A 11 9.27 8.30 -18.25
C ARG A 11 10.58 8.69 -17.54
N TRP A 12 10.48 9.47 -16.48
CA TRP A 12 11.62 9.98 -15.72
C TRP A 12 12.02 9.08 -14.54
N GLY A 13 11.28 8.00 -14.29
CA GLY A 13 11.58 7.05 -13.22
C GLY A 13 11.49 7.67 -11.82
N VAL A 14 10.52 8.57 -11.60
CA VAL A 14 10.29 9.22 -10.32
C VAL A 14 9.93 8.14 -9.29
N ASN A 15 10.66 8.09 -8.18
CA ASN A 15 10.39 7.14 -7.11
C ASN A 15 9.23 7.66 -6.25
N VAL A 16 8.11 6.95 -6.24
CA VAL A 16 6.92 7.31 -5.48
C VAL A 16 6.64 6.20 -4.47
N SER A 17 6.64 6.56 -3.19
CA SER A 17 6.32 5.62 -2.10
C SER A 17 4.85 5.69 -1.67
N HIS A 18 4.20 6.85 -1.79
CA HIS A 18 2.80 6.99 -1.41
C HIS A 18 2.10 8.16 -2.11
N LEU A 19 0.76 8.08 -2.19
CA LEU A 19 -0.14 9.19 -2.46
C LEU A 19 -1.01 9.38 -1.23
N GLN A 20 -1.05 10.59 -0.68
CA GLN A 20 -1.81 10.88 0.52
C GLN A 20 -2.69 12.12 0.28
N PHE A 21 -3.97 11.99 0.62
CA PHE A 21 -4.91 13.09 0.64
C PHE A 21 -5.87 12.90 1.81
N ALA A 22 -5.92 13.86 2.74
CA ALA A 22 -6.69 13.75 3.98
C ALA A 22 -6.42 12.41 4.69
N ASP A 23 -7.46 11.58 4.85
CA ASP A 23 -7.42 10.24 5.45
C ASP A 23 -7.18 9.10 4.45
N ASP A 24 -7.22 9.37 3.13
CA ASP A 24 -7.03 8.37 2.08
C ASP A 24 -5.56 8.30 1.62
N THR A 25 -4.90 7.19 1.95
CA THR A 25 -3.49 6.94 1.60
C THR A 25 -3.32 5.67 0.75
N ILE A 26 -2.63 5.80 -0.38
CA ILE A 26 -2.11 4.68 -1.17
C ILE A 26 -0.61 4.57 -0.90
N VAL A 27 -0.14 3.37 -0.56
CA VAL A 27 1.29 3.09 -0.40
C VAL A 27 1.75 2.16 -1.53
N PHE A 28 2.77 2.57 -2.26
CA PHE A 28 3.45 1.74 -3.24
C PHE A 28 4.64 1.05 -2.60
N LEU A 29 4.69 -0.28 -2.76
CA LEU A 29 5.69 -1.11 -2.12
C LEU A 29 6.12 -2.22 -3.09
N GLN A 30 7.41 -2.47 -3.14
CA GLN A 30 7.94 -3.67 -3.80
C GLN A 30 7.40 -4.93 -3.12
N SER A 31 7.29 -6.02 -3.89
CA SER A 31 6.80 -7.32 -3.45
C SER A 31 7.82 -8.05 -2.55
N ARG A 32 8.19 -7.47 -1.40
CA ARG A 32 9.15 -8.05 -0.45
C ARG A 32 8.54 -8.16 0.94
N SER A 33 8.81 -9.28 1.60
CA SER A 33 8.24 -9.60 2.92
C SER A 33 8.72 -8.68 4.04
N ASP A 34 9.99 -8.27 4.00
CA ASP A 34 10.61 -7.34 4.95
C ASP A 34 9.93 -5.96 4.89
N TYR A 35 9.73 -5.43 3.69
CA TYR A 35 9.09 -4.13 3.48
C TYR A 35 7.66 -4.08 3.99
N LEU A 36 6.92 -5.18 3.92
CA LEU A 36 5.55 -5.24 4.43
C LEU A 36 5.48 -5.20 5.94
N LEU A 37 6.36 -5.98 6.58
CA LEU A 37 6.42 -6.04 8.01
C LEU A 37 6.83 -4.67 8.55
N ASN A 38 7.76 -4.02 7.87
CA ASN A 38 8.14 -2.64 8.15
C ASN A 38 6.96 -1.68 7.95
N LEU A 39 6.19 -1.79 6.87
CA LEU A 39 4.99 -0.99 6.67
C LEU A 39 3.97 -1.20 7.80
N LYS A 40 3.68 -2.45 8.18
CA LYS A 40 2.75 -2.76 9.28
C LYS A 40 3.23 -2.14 10.60
N ARG A 41 4.54 -2.19 10.87
CA ARG A 41 5.16 -1.55 12.05
C ARG A 41 5.04 -0.03 11.99
N ILE A 42 5.33 0.60 10.84
CA ILE A 42 5.19 2.04 10.64
C ILE A 42 3.75 2.48 10.90
N LEU A 43 2.78 1.77 10.30
CA LEU A 43 1.36 2.02 10.51
C LEU A 43 0.97 1.88 11.99
N ARG A 44 1.49 0.87 12.69
CA ARG A 44 1.25 0.71 14.13
C ARG A 44 1.85 1.85 14.96
N CYS A 45 3.06 2.29 14.64
CA CYS A 45 3.68 3.45 15.28
C CYS A 45 2.89 4.74 15.01
N PHE A 46 2.33 4.90 13.81
CA PHE A 46 1.44 6.01 13.49
C PHE A 46 0.18 5.98 14.37
N GLU A 47 -0.50 4.84 14.52
CA GLU A 47 -1.66 4.74 15.40
C GLU A 47 -1.33 5.15 16.84
N LEU A 48 -0.21 4.65 17.37
CA LEU A 48 0.22 4.93 18.74
C LEU A 48 0.60 6.40 18.96
N SER A 49 1.22 7.05 17.95
CA SER A 49 1.69 8.43 18.06
C SER A 49 0.62 9.47 17.75
N SER A 50 -0.29 9.18 16.82
CA SER A 50 -1.37 10.09 16.43
C SER A 50 -2.66 9.89 17.24
N SER A 51 -2.76 8.78 17.99
CA SER A 51 -4.00 8.32 18.62
C SER A 51 -5.16 8.11 17.62
N LEU A 52 -4.84 7.95 16.33
CA LEU A 52 -5.78 7.55 15.30
C LEU A 52 -5.76 6.03 15.11
N THR A 53 -6.82 5.50 14.53
CA THR A 53 -6.94 4.08 14.20
C THR A 53 -6.99 3.90 12.69
N ILE A 54 -6.19 2.98 12.17
CA ILE A 54 -6.19 2.65 10.75
C ILE A 54 -7.34 1.69 10.46
N ASN A 55 -8.21 2.06 9.53
CA ASN A 55 -9.35 1.25 9.15
C ASN A 55 -8.99 0.23 8.06
N PHE A 56 -8.38 -0.88 8.46
CA PHE A 56 -8.02 -1.99 7.54
C PHE A 56 -9.24 -2.61 6.83
N HIS A 57 -10.45 -2.45 7.37
CA HIS A 57 -11.68 -2.91 6.72
C HIS A 57 -12.06 -2.03 5.50
N LYS A 58 -11.68 -0.75 5.48
CA LYS A 58 -11.81 0.12 4.31
C LYS A 58 -10.61 0.03 3.37
N SER A 59 -9.45 -0.39 3.88
CA SER A 59 -8.25 -0.59 3.08
C SER A 59 -8.33 -1.82 2.16
N CYS A 60 -7.53 -1.79 1.08
CA CYS A 60 -7.36 -2.93 0.19
C CYS A 60 -5.90 -3.10 -0.23
N ILE A 61 -5.56 -4.31 -0.64
CA ILE A 61 -4.29 -4.63 -1.26
C ILE A 61 -4.54 -4.85 -2.74
N VAL A 62 -3.73 -4.19 -3.56
CA VAL A 62 -3.81 -4.26 -5.01
C VAL A 62 -2.49 -4.73 -5.57
N ARG A 63 -2.56 -5.84 -6.32
CA ARG A 63 -1.41 -6.39 -7.03
C ARG A 63 -1.30 -5.77 -8.42
N VAL A 64 -0.16 -5.13 -8.69
CA VAL A 64 0.13 -4.52 -10.01
C VAL A 64 0.91 -5.46 -10.92
N ARG A 65 1.72 -6.40 -10.39
CA ARG A 65 2.58 -7.33 -11.17
C ARG A 65 2.37 -8.80 -10.78
N LYS A 66 2.75 -9.73 -11.66
CA LYS A 66 2.51 -11.19 -11.54
C LYS A 66 3.37 -11.89 -10.46
N ASN A 67 3.17 -11.61 -9.17
CA ASN A 67 3.66 -12.46 -8.09
C ASN A 67 2.52 -12.80 -7.12
N GLU A 68 2.03 -14.04 -7.18
CA GLU A 68 0.81 -14.47 -6.47
C GLU A 68 1.09 -14.96 -5.04
N ALA A 69 2.24 -15.57 -4.80
CA ALA A 69 2.56 -16.16 -3.50
C ALA A 69 2.65 -15.11 -2.38
N ILE A 70 3.18 -13.95 -2.72
CA ILE A 70 3.40 -12.86 -1.77
C ILE A 70 2.08 -12.18 -1.40
N GLU A 71 1.12 -12.08 -2.32
CA GLU A 71 -0.15 -11.38 -2.13
C GLU A 71 -1.02 -11.98 -1.01
N ALA A 72 -1.11 -13.31 -0.91
CA ALA A 72 -1.87 -13.98 0.15
C ALA A 72 -1.35 -13.62 1.55
N CYS A 73 -0.02 -13.59 1.71
CA CYS A 73 0.61 -13.18 2.95
C CYS A 73 0.26 -11.74 3.35
N TRP A 74 0.07 -10.83 2.38
CA TRP A 74 -0.28 -9.43 2.66
C TRP A 74 -1.71 -9.33 3.16
N VAL A 75 -2.62 -10.02 2.48
CA VAL A 75 -4.04 -10.07 2.84
C VAL A 75 -4.17 -10.60 4.27
N ASP A 76 -3.43 -11.65 4.62
CA ASP A 76 -3.44 -12.21 5.96
C ASP A 76 -2.80 -11.31 7.02
N LEU A 77 -1.69 -10.64 6.70
CA LEU A 77 -0.98 -9.74 7.63
C LEU A 77 -1.79 -8.46 7.93
N PHE A 78 -2.42 -7.90 6.91
CA PHE A 78 -3.17 -6.66 7.04
C PHE A 78 -4.66 -6.87 7.30
N LYS A 79 -5.19 -8.09 7.11
CA LYS A 79 -6.62 -8.41 7.18
C LYS A 79 -7.49 -7.49 6.31
N CYS A 80 -6.94 -7.09 5.17
CA CYS A 80 -7.57 -6.20 4.18
C CYS A 80 -8.18 -6.99 3.04
N ARG A 81 -9.08 -6.37 2.27
CA ARG A 81 -9.61 -6.97 1.05
C ARG A 81 -8.54 -7.01 -0.05
N LYS A 82 -8.53 -8.07 -0.85
CA LYS A 82 -7.82 -8.12 -2.13
C LYS A 82 -8.67 -7.45 -3.21
N VAL A 83 -8.07 -6.55 -3.99
CA VAL A 83 -8.74 -5.85 -5.10
C VAL A 83 -7.83 -5.87 -6.33
N THR A 84 -8.41 -5.92 -7.51
CA THR A 84 -7.71 -5.77 -8.79
C THR A 84 -7.91 -4.38 -9.36
N LEU A 85 -6.93 -3.85 -10.09
CA LEU A 85 -7.10 -2.60 -10.82
C LEU A 85 -8.19 -2.73 -11.90
N PRO A 86 -8.91 -1.63 -12.22
CA PRO A 86 -8.78 -0.28 -11.62
C PRO A 86 -9.46 -0.17 -10.25
N LEU A 87 -8.94 0.70 -9.38
CA LEU A 87 -9.53 1.00 -8.06
C LEU A 87 -10.09 2.43 -8.04
N GLN A 88 -11.02 2.76 -7.14
CA GLN A 88 -11.44 4.15 -6.93
C GLN A 88 -10.58 4.80 -5.85
N TYR A 89 -9.95 5.93 -6.19
CA TYR A 89 -9.22 6.79 -5.26
C TYR A 89 -9.77 8.20 -5.41
N LEU A 90 -10.33 8.76 -4.34
CA LEU A 90 -10.96 10.10 -4.34
C LEU A 90 -12.08 10.25 -5.39
N GLY A 91 -12.86 9.19 -5.63
CA GLY A 91 -13.91 9.17 -6.65
C GLY A 91 -13.41 9.06 -8.09
N LEU A 92 -12.09 8.95 -8.30
CA LEU A 92 -11.47 8.81 -9.61
C LEU A 92 -10.94 7.38 -9.83
N PRO A 93 -11.04 6.84 -11.06
CA PRO A 93 -10.44 5.56 -11.37
C PRO A 93 -8.90 5.68 -11.37
N PHE A 94 -8.26 4.90 -10.52
CA PHE A 94 -6.82 4.77 -10.42
C PHE A 94 -6.36 3.46 -11.06
N GLY A 95 -5.34 3.55 -11.91
CA GLY A 95 -4.75 2.40 -12.60
C GLY A 95 -5.59 1.87 -13.78
N ASN A 96 -6.43 2.72 -14.39
CA ASN A 96 -6.95 2.45 -15.73
C ASN A 96 -5.79 2.41 -16.75
N ARG A 97 -5.86 1.46 -17.68
CA ARG A 97 -4.94 1.37 -18.83
C ARG A 97 -5.14 2.51 -19.80
#